data_AF-A0A1J0A7Z6-F1
#
_entry.id   AF-A0A1J0A7Z6-F1
#
_cell.length_a   1.000
_cell.length_b   1.000
_cell.length_c   1.000
_cell.angle_alpha   90.00
_cell.angle_beta   90.00
_cell.angle_gamma   90.00
#
_symmetry.space_group_name_H-M   'P 1'
#
loop_
_entity.id
_entity.type
_entity.pdbx_description
1 polymer ?
#
loop_
_entity_poly.entity_id
_entity_poly.type
_entity_poly.pdbx_seq_one_letter_code
_entity_poly.pdbx_strand_id
1 'polypeptide(L)' 'MKLYEQYRDTKSYDDDFLRWLLIRKLNLKQQLAIIFVLWMVWIILAPNLVFWVTFFKYAIIISLITALIVFIKKRLKLLS' A
#
# COMPACT_ATOMS: atom_id res chain seq x y z
N MET A 1 -5.20 10.76 -21.98
CA MET A 1 -3.79 10.58 -21.55
C MET A 1 -3.78 9.68 -20.33
N LYS A 2 -3.05 8.56 -20.33
CA LYS A 2 -3.17 7.54 -19.27
C LYS A 2 -2.51 8.04 -17.99
N LEU A 3 -3.14 7.78 -16.84
CA LEU A 3 -2.67 8.21 -15.50
C LEU A 3 -1.22 7.74 -15.22
N TYR A 4 -0.86 6.59 -15.78
CA TYR A 4 0.45 5.98 -15.72
C TYR A 4 1.53 6.75 -16.50
N GLU A 5 1.20 7.31 -17.66
CA GLU A 5 2.13 8.12 -18.47
C GLU A 5 2.49 9.40 -17.70
N GLN A 6 1.48 10.07 -17.15
CA GLN A 6 1.68 11.26 -16.31
C GLN A 6 2.51 10.96 -15.06
N TYR A 7 2.31 9.79 -14.44
CA TYR A 7 3.14 9.34 -13.34
C TYR A 7 4.59 9.18 -13.78
N ARG A 8 4.84 8.48 -14.90
CA ARG A 8 6.20 8.27 -15.40
C ARG A 8 6.94 9.57 -15.70
N ASP A 9 6.22 10.56 -16.23
CA ASP A 9 6.82 11.84 -16.66
C ASP A 9 7.10 12.82 -15.49
N THR A 10 6.33 12.73 -14.39
CA THR A 10 6.45 13.67 -13.25
C THR A 10 6.94 13.03 -11.94
N LYS A 11 7.28 11.73 -11.99
CA LYS A 11 7.85 10.99 -10.88
C LYS A 11 9.29 11.45 -10.60
N SER A 12 9.59 11.73 -9.33
CA SER A 12 10.96 11.88 -8.83
C SER A 12 11.58 10.51 -8.52
N TYR A 13 12.90 10.39 -8.56
CA TYR A 13 13.65 9.12 -8.42
C TYR A 13 13.27 8.32 -7.17
N ASP A 14 12.81 9.00 -6.11
CA ASP A 14 12.50 8.43 -4.79
C ASP A 14 11.01 8.48 -4.41
N ASP A 15 10.12 8.81 -5.36
CA ASP A 15 8.68 8.90 -5.08
C ASP A 15 7.94 7.62 -5.45
N ASP A 16 7.28 6.99 -4.48
CA ASP A 16 6.31 5.94 -4.72
C ASP A 16 5.05 6.47 -5.43
N PHE A 17 4.36 5.60 -6.17
CA PHE A 17 3.16 5.95 -6.93
C PHE A 17 2.10 6.63 -6.06
N LEU A 18 1.86 6.10 -4.86
CA LEU A 18 0.91 6.67 -3.91
C LEU A 18 1.36 8.03 -3.41
N ARG A 19 2.67 8.20 -3.17
CA ARG A 19 3.23 9.47 -2.71
C ARG A 19 3.11 10.54 -3.78
N TRP A 20 3.46 10.23 -5.02
CA TRP A 20 3.27 11.12 -6.15
C TRP A 20 1.79 11.48 -6.36
N LEU A 21 0.91 10.48 -6.32
CA LEU A 21 -0.51 10.67 -6.54
C LEU A 21 -1.11 11.58 -5.46
N LEU A 22 -0.88 11.25 -4.19
CA LEU A 22 -1.41 11.97 -3.05
C LEU A 22 -0.81 13.37 -2.93
N ILE A 23 0.50 13.54 -3.10
CA ILE A 23 1.17 14.82 -2.80
C ILE A 23 1.21 15.77 -4.01
N ARG A 24 1.53 15.28 -5.22
CA ARG A 24 1.77 16.14 -6.38
C ARG A 24 0.56 16.30 -7.29
N LYS A 25 -0.26 15.26 -7.40
CA LYS A 25 -1.38 15.25 -8.36
C LYS A 25 -2.70 15.69 -7.75
N LEU A 26 -2.97 15.30 -6.52
CA LEU A 26 -4.21 15.63 -5.82
C LEU A 26 -4.14 17.03 -5.21
N ASN A 27 -5.17 17.83 -5.46
CA ASN A 27 -5.34 19.13 -4.81
C ASN A 27 -5.63 18.95 -3.30
N LEU A 28 -5.31 19.95 -2.48
CA LEU A 28 -5.55 19.96 -1.02
C LEU A 28 -6.97 19.52 -0.63
N LYS A 29 -7.99 19.97 -1.36
CA LYS A 29 -9.39 19.57 -1.13
C LYS A 29 -9.61 18.07 -1.34
N GLN A 30 -8.98 17.50 -2.36
CA GLN A 30 -9.11 16.07 -2.69
C GLN A 30 -8.29 15.21 -1.72
N GLN A 31 -7.11 15.68 -1.29
CA GLN A 31 -6.34 15.05 -0.21
C GLN A 31 -7.17 14.99 1.08
N LEU A 32 -7.78 16.10 1.49
CA LEU A 32 -8.65 16.16 2.66
C LEU A 32 -9.86 15.23 2.53
N ALA A 33 -10.48 15.15 1.34
CA ALA A 33 -11.56 14.22 1.09
C ALA A 33 -11.12 12.75 1.26
N ILE A 34 -9.94 12.39 0.75
CA ILE A 34 -9.37 11.04 0.92
C ILE A 34 -9.12 10.76 2.40
N ILE A 35 -8.49 11.69 3.13
CA ILE A 35 -8.26 11.56 4.58
C ILE A 35 -9.58 11.37 5.32
N PHE A 36 -10.60 12.16 5.00
CA PHE A 36 -11.92 12.06 5.60
C PHE A 36 -12.58 10.70 5.33
N VAL A 37 -12.50 10.19 4.10
CA VAL A 37 -13.02 8.86 3.75
C VAL A 37 -12.26 7.77 4.51
N LEU A 38 -10.94 7.84 4.59
CA LEU A 38 -10.14 6.88 5.38
C LEU A 38 -10.54 6.91 6.86
N TRP A 39 -10.78 8.10 7.42
CA TRP A 39 -11.26 8.27 8.78
C TRP A 39 -12.64 7.66 9.01
N MET A 40 -13.57 7.89 8.09
CA MET A 40 -14.92 7.30 8.17
C MET A 40 -14.88 5.77 8.11
N VAL A 41 -14.09 5.21 7.19
CA VAL A 41 -13.87 3.77 7.09
C VAL A 41 -13.26 3.23 8.38
N TRP A 42 -12.29 3.93 8.95
CA TRP A 42 -11.68 3.55 10.22
C TRP A 42 -12.71 3.55 11.36
N ILE A 43 -13.54 4.58 11.51
CA ILE A 43 -14.57 4.64 12.56
C ILE A 43 -15.57 3.48 12.44
N ILE A 44 -15.97 3.13 11.22
CA ILE A 44 -16.94 2.03 10.98
C ILE A 44 -16.32 0.66 11.29
N LEU A 45 -15.05 0.46 10.94
CA LEU A 45 -14.37 -0.83 11.08
C LEU A 45 -13.65 -1.00 12.42
N ALA A 46 -13.29 0.09 13.10
CA ALA A 46 -12.65 0.10 14.42
C ALA A 46 -13.37 -0.77 15.47
N PRO A 47 -14.70 -0.67 15.65
CA PRO A 47 -15.40 -1.48 16.64
C PRO A 47 -15.60 -2.94 16.21
N ASN A 48 -15.36 -3.28 14.93
CA ASN A 48 -15.55 -4.62 14.43
C ASN A 48 -14.33 -5.51 14.71
N LEU A 49 -14.31 -6.15 15.87
CA LEU A 49 -13.24 -7.07 16.29
C LEU A 49 -13.01 -8.20 15.27
N VAL A 50 -14.07 -8.71 14.65
CA VAL A 50 -14.00 -9.80 13.66
C VAL A 50 -13.22 -9.35 12.42
N PHE A 51 -13.43 -8.11 11.98
CA PHE A 51 -12.66 -7.52 10.87
C PHE A 51 -11.17 -7.48 11.21
N TRP A 52 -10.79 -6.97 12.39
CA TRP A 52 -9.37 -6.89 12.79
C TRP A 52 -8.71 -8.26 12.92
N VAL A 53 -9.35 -9.21 13.58
CA VAL A 53 -8.82 -10.58 13.72
C VAL A 53 -8.62 -11.22 12.34
N THR A 54 -9.59 -11.05 11.44
CA THR A 54 -9.51 -11.57 10.08
C THR A 54 -8.40 -10.88 9.29
N PHE A 55 -8.31 -9.55 9.36
CA PHE A 55 -7.27 -8.75 8.70
C PHE A 55 -5.87 -9.17 9.16
N PHE A 56 -5.63 -9.28 10.47
CA PHE A 56 -4.35 -9.70 11.02
C PHE A 56 -4.02 -11.15 10.65
N LYS A 57 -4.99 -12.05 10.63
CA LYS A 57 -4.80 -13.44 10.17
C LYS A 57 -4.28 -13.47 8.72
N TYR A 58 -4.89 -12.71 7.82
CA TYR A 58 -4.42 -12.62 6.43
C TYR A 58 -3.06 -11.94 6.32
N ALA A 59 -2.81 -10.88 7.07
CA ALA A 59 -1.53 -10.18 7.08
C ALA A 59 -0.38 -11.11 7.50
N ILE A 60 -0.59 -11.94 8.53
CA ILE A 60 0.38 -12.95 8.98
C ILE A 60 0.64 -13.98 7.88
N ILE A 61 -0.40 -14.51 7.24
CA ILE A 61 -0.25 -15.49 6.16
C ILE A 61 0.58 -14.90 5.02
N ILE A 62 0.27 -13.68 4.59
CA ILE A 62 1.02 -12.99 3.53
C ILE A 62 2.47 -12.79 3.95
N SER A 63 2.73 -12.32 5.17
CA SER A 63 4.08 -12.13 5.69
C SER A 63 4.88 -13.43 5.71
N LEU A 64 4.26 -14.56 6.09
CA LEU A 64 4.91 -15.87 6.07
C LEU A 64 5.25 -16.31 4.65
N ILE A 65 4.33 -16.12 3.70
CA ILE A 65 4.56 -16.43 2.27
C ILE A 65 5.70 -15.57 1.73
N THR A 66 5.71 -14.26 2.00
CA THR A 66 6.79 -13.37 1.57
C THR A 66 8.13 -13.77 2.17
N ALA A 67 8.16 -14.10 3.47
CA ALA A 67 9.37 -14.58 4.14
C ALA A 67 9.90 -15.88 3.53
N LEU A 68 9.02 -16.83 3.22
CA LEU A 68 9.37 -18.09 2.54
C LEU A 68 9.96 -17.83 1.15
N ILE A 69 9.33 -16.96 0.34
CA ILE A 69 9.84 -16.60 -0.98
C ILE A 69 11.23 -15.96 -0.89
N VAL A 70 11.44 -15.05 0.06
CA VAL A 70 12.74 -14.40 0.29
C VAL A 70 13.78 -15.42 0.74
N PHE A 71 13.41 -16.34 1.63
CA PHE A 71 14.28 -17.41 2.10
C PHE A 71 14.73 -18.34 0.96
N ILE A 72 13.79 -18.79 0.12
CA ILE A 72 14.07 -19.61 -1.06
C ILE A 72 14.99 -18.86 -2.03
N LYS A 73 14.68 -17.59 -2.35
CA LYS A 73 15.54 -16.76 -3.21
C LYS A 73 16.96 -16.64 -2.66
N LYS A 74 17.10 -16.41 -1.35
CA LYS A 74 18.41 -16.31 -0.69
C LYS A 74 19.18 -17.62 -0.77
N ARG A 75 18.52 -18.76 -0.57
CA ARG A 75 19.12 -20.10 -0.70
C ARG A 75 19.52 -20.44 -2.14
N LEU A 76 18.67 -20.12 -3.12
CA LEU A 76 18.96 -20.35 -4.54
C LEU A 76 20.15 -19.53 -5.01
N LYS A 77 20.25 -18.26 -4.58
CA LYS A 77 21.38 -17.37 -4.89
C LYS A 77 22.71 -17.81 -4.25
N LEU A 78 22.67 -18.65 -3.21
CA LEU A 78 23.87 -19.23 -2.59
C LEU A 78 24.34 -20.51 -3.30
N LEU A 79 23.51 -21.11 -4.16
CA LEU A 79 23.80 -22.35 -4.88
C LEU A 79 24.14 -22.13 -6.37
N SER A 80 23.93 -20.92 -6.91
CA SER A 80 24.38 -20.51 -8.25
C SER A 80 25.70 -19.75 -8.18
#